data_AF-A0A848FKA6-F1
#
_entry.id   AF-A0A848FKA6-F1
#
_cell.length_a   1.000
_cell.length_b   1.000
_cell.length_c   1.000
_cell.angle_alpha   90.00
_cell.angle_beta   90.00
_cell.angle_gamma   90.00
#
_symmetry.space_group_name_H-M   'P 1'
#
loop_
_entity.id
_entity.type
_entity.pdbx_description
1 polymer ?
#
loop_
_entity_poly.entity_id
_entity_poly.type
_entity_poly.pdbx_seq_one_letter_code
_entity_poly.pdbx_strand_id
1 'polypeptide(L)'
;MINSLFNADKILSRSRNPWMDYAKGICIMMPVYRHTFEGIANVGIGSYSYPGIRIVDVFTMGFRMPLFFMIAGAFMATTLNKKGIGEFVSAKFRTVMYPLLLWGSIQITLQLLFAGMVNAKREPFDYLNLILDPRKLEQFWYLNALFFVSVLYALLSWYAKLTSRHQLVLGLVLYGIASYCHIKNVHIGFLSGVSFYYLFFAVGDALHNIVLDEKHHKWLSSFKTTLIILPIFAAVEWYCTTLNLAHPEETDFYVQHQRQDIFFFSAIIGGLFMIHLSFMLQRFNVLRFLRVIGYHALYIYVAHLMVTAGVRVLLVRVLHIENIPLLQFTIWPAGVIIPIIMFNVCRKLGLTWIFTLKDDSVAKPAPATVMAREAVIQKEK
;
A
#
# COMPACT_ATOMS: atom_id res chain seq x y z
N MET A 1 -15.95 -11.89 21.73
CA MET A 1 -15.56 -12.68 20.54
C MET A 1 -15.02 -11.82 19.40
N ILE A 2 -15.75 -10.79 18.93
CA ILE A 2 -15.37 -9.89 17.81
C ILE A 2 -14.00 -9.22 18.01
N ASN A 3 -13.73 -8.64 19.18
CA ASN A 3 -12.45 -7.99 19.47
C ASN A 3 -11.23 -8.94 19.31
N SER A 4 -11.43 -10.25 19.52
CA SER A 4 -10.36 -11.24 19.34
C SER A 4 -10.05 -11.56 17.88
N LEU A 5 -10.96 -11.23 16.95
CA LEU A 5 -10.80 -11.44 15.50
C LEU A 5 -10.07 -10.28 14.82
N PHE A 6 -10.17 -9.08 15.39
CA PHE A 6 -9.56 -7.86 14.85
C PHE A 6 -8.42 -7.31 15.70
N ASN A 7 -8.29 -7.79 16.95
CA ASN A 7 -7.32 -7.32 17.94
C ASN A 7 -7.39 -5.78 18.13
N ALA A 8 -8.59 -5.22 18.01
CA ALA A 8 -8.82 -3.79 17.85
C ALA A 8 -8.37 -3.00 19.08
N ASP A 9 -8.73 -3.43 20.29
CA ASP A 9 -8.40 -2.68 21.50
C ASP A 9 -6.89 -2.53 21.71
N LYS A 10 -6.12 -3.60 21.48
CA LYS A 10 -4.66 -3.58 21.56
C LYS A 10 -4.02 -2.67 20.51
N ILE A 11 -4.62 -2.56 19.32
CA ILE A 11 -4.13 -1.70 18.25
C ILE A 11 -4.48 -0.25 18.54
N LEU A 12 -5.71 0.01 18.96
CA LEU A 12 -6.21 1.36 19.22
C LEU A 12 -5.59 2.00 20.46
N SER A 13 -5.17 1.20 21.45
CA SER A 13 -4.43 1.66 22.63
C SER A 13 -2.98 2.03 22.34
N ARG A 14 -2.42 1.67 21.18
CA ARG A 14 -1.07 2.11 20.81
C ARG A 14 -1.06 3.60 20.46
N SER A 15 -0.17 4.34 21.11
CA SER A 15 0.03 5.77 20.93
C SER A 15 1.07 6.13 19.85
N ARG A 16 1.88 5.17 19.38
CA ARG A 16 2.98 5.45 18.46
C ARG A 16 2.49 5.64 17.01
N ASN A 17 2.56 6.87 16.51
CA ASN A 17 2.26 7.29 15.13
C ASN A 17 0.89 6.83 14.56
N PRO A 18 -0.25 7.18 15.19
CA PRO A 18 -1.58 6.78 14.70
C PRO A 18 -1.87 7.20 13.25
N TRP A 19 -1.37 8.36 12.81
CA TRP A 19 -1.52 8.85 11.43
C TRP A 19 -0.94 7.86 10.41
N MET A 20 0.11 7.11 10.75
CA MET A 20 0.71 6.14 9.85
C MET A 20 -0.24 4.95 9.63
N ASP A 21 -0.93 4.50 10.68
CA ASP A 21 -1.93 3.45 10.57
C ASP A 21 -3.14 3.95 9.76
N TYR A 22 -3.57 5.20 9.94
CA TYR A 22 -4.60 5.80 9.07
C TYR A 22 -4.14 5.81 7.60
N ALA A 23 -2.94 6.31 7.33
CA ALA A 23 -2.42 6.42 5.97
C ALA A 23 -2.37 5.05 5.29
N LYS A 24 -1.77 4.05 5.95
CA LYS A 24 -1.73 2.67 5.43
C LYS A 24 -3.12 2.07 5.24
N GLY A 25 -4.07 2.37 6.13
CA GLY A 25 -5.45 1.90 6.04
C GLY A 25 -6.18 2.45 4.82
N ILE A 26 -6.03 3.76 4.56
CA ILE A 26 -6.54 4.40 3.35
C ILE A 26 -5.84 3.82 2.12
N CYS A 27 -4.51 3.71 2.16
CA CYS A 27 -3.71 3.19 1.05
C CYS A 27 -4.10 1.79 0.63
N ILE A 28 -4.33 0.86 1.57
CA ILE A 28 -4.58 -0.55 1.22
C ILE A 28 -5.99 -0.77 0.69
N MET A 29 -6.96 0.06 1.09
CA MET A 29 -8.33 -0.06 0.58
C MET A 29 -8.44 0.22 -0.92
N MET A 30 -7.64 1.16 -1.44
CA MET A 30 -7.65 1.57 -2.85
C MET A 30 -7.26 0.45 -3.84
N PRO A 31 -6.11 -0.25 -3.71
CA PRO A 31 -5.76 -1.37 -4.60
C PRO A 31 -6.71 -2.57 -4.42
N VAL A 32 -7.22 -2.84 -3.21
CA VAL A 32 -8.23 -3.91 -3.02
C VAL A 32 -9.51 -3.58 -3.78
N TYR A 33 -9.92 -2.31 -3.84
CA TYR A 33 -11.04 -1.85 -4.64
C TYR A 33 -10.82 -2.12 -6.13
N ARG A 34 -9.67 -1.72 -6.66
CA ARG A 34 -9.25 -1.97 -8.05
C ARG A 34 -9.30 -3.45 -8.40
N HIS A 35 -8.67 -4.30 -7.60
CA HIS A 35 -8.60 -5.72 -7.91
C HIS A 35 -9.95 -6.41 -7.80
N THR A 36 -10.87 -5.87 -7.00
CA THR A 36 -12.27 -6.30 -7.03
C THR A 36 -12.95 -5.86 -8.34
N PHE A 37 -12.74 -4.61 -8.74
CA PHE A 37 -13.30 -4.02 -9.97
C PHE A 37 -12.81 -4.75 -11.23
N GLU A 38 -11.50 -4.99 -11.36
CA GLU A 38 -10.90 -5.82 -12.41
C GLU A 38 -11.39 -7.27 -12.33
N GLY A 39 -11.50 -7.79 -11.11
CA GLY A 39 -11.92 -9.16 -10.88
C GLY A 39 -13.30 -9.46 -11.43
N ILE A 40 -14.22 -8.49 -11.43
CA ILE A 40 -15.59 -8.65 -11.93
C ILE A 40 -15.79 -8.01 -13.32
N ALA A 41 -14.71 -7.66 -14.03
CA ALA A 41 -14.77 -7.05 -15.36
C ALA A 41 -15.46 -7.93 -16.40
N ASN A 42 -15.38 -9.26 -16.26
CA ASN A 42 -15.96 -10.23 -17.19
C ASN A 42 -17.24 -10.90 -16.66
N VAL A 43 -17.86 -10.35 -15.61
CA VAL A 43 -19.11 -10.88 -15.04
C VAL A 43 -20.30 -10.11 -15.61
N GLY A 44 -21.30 -10.80 -16.17
CA GLY A 44 -22.46 -10.15 -16.79
C GLY A 44 -22.05 -9.11 -17.83
N ILE A 45 -22.57 -7.88 -17.71
CA ILE A 45 -22.20 -6.75 -18.58
C ILE A 45 -20.83 -6.12 -18.25
N GLY A 46 -20.14 -6.59 -17.21
CA GLY A 46 -18.81 -6.16 -16.80
C GLY A 46 -18.77 -4.87 -15.97
N SER A 47 -17.75 -4.74 -15.12
CA SER A 47 -17.57 -3.57 -14.23
C SER A 47 -17.32 -2.25 -14.96
N TYR A 48 -16.68 -2.31 -16.12
CA TYR A 48 -16.41 -1.13 -16.94
C TYR A 48 -17.68 -0.44 -17.47
N SER A 49 -18.81 -1.15 -17.47
CA SER A 49 -20.14 -0.63 -17.85
C SER A 49 -20.80 0.21 -16.76
N TYR A 50 -20.16 0.38 -15.59
CA TYR A 50 -20.67 1.15 -14.44
C TYR A 50 -19.78 2.36 -14.15
N PRO A 51 -20.05 3.54 -14.76
CA PRO A 51 -19.18 4.72 -14.65
C PRO A 51 -18.95 5.20 -13.22
N GLY A 52 -19.97 5.12 -12.35
CA GLY A 52 -19.85 5.54 -10.95
C GLY A 52 -18.92 4.67 -10.10
N ILE A 53 -18.71 3.41 -10.49
CA ILE A 53 -17.75 2.51 -9.84
C ILE A 53 -16.36 2.70 -10.45
N ARG A 54 -16.28 2.77 -11.78
CA ARG A 54 -15.03 3.00 -12.52
C ARG A 54 -14.35 4.31 -12.10
N ILE A 55 -15.12 5.40 -11.97
CA ILE A 55 -14.54 6.71 -11.61
C ILE A 55 -13.82 6.70 -10.26
N VAL A 56 -14.32 5.95 -9.28
CA VAL A 56 -13.68 5.83 -7.95
C VAL A 56 -12.32 5.15 -8.08
N ASP A 57 -12.24 4.08 -8.88
CA ASP A 57 -10.99 3.39 -9.15
C ASP A 57 -9.97 4.29 -9.84
N VAL A 58 -10.36 4.91 -10.96
CA VAL A 58 -9.50 5.78 -11.77
C VAL A 58 -9.04 7.00 -10.97
N PHE A 59 -9.91 7.59 -10.15
CA PHE A 59 -9.57 8.73 -9.29
C PHE A 59 -8.44 8.44 -8.30
N THR A 60 -8.31 7.20 -7.84
CA THR A 60 -7.27 6.83 -6.87
C THR A 60 -5.95 6.40 -7.51
N MET A 61 -5.90 6.32 -8.84
CA MET A 61 -4.78 5.70 -9.56
C MET A 61 -3.45 6.41 -9.33
N GLY A 62 -3.46 7.75 -9.34
CA GLY A 62 -2.25 8.55 -9.36
C GLY A 62 -1.40 8.48 -8.09
N PHE A 63 -2.03 8.29 -6.93
CA PHE A 63 -1.34 8.41 -5.63
C PHE A 63 -1.35 7.17 -4.75
N ARG A 64 -2.19 6.16 -5.02
CA ARG A 64 -2.34 4.98 -4.15
C ARG A 64 -1.02 4.22 -3.88
N MET A 65 -0.20 4.01 -4.91
CA MET A 65 1.07 3.28 -4.78
C MET A 65 2.23 4.20 -4.36
N PRO A 66 2.42 5.40 -4.98
CA PRO A 66 3.44 6.35 -4.52
C PRO A 66 3.38 6.67 -3.02
N LEU A 67 2.18 6.81 -2.47
CA LEU A 67 1.98 7.10 -1.04
C LEU A 67 2.57 6.01 -0.14
N PHE A 68 2.43 4.74 -0.50
CA PHE A 68 3.03 3.63 0.24
C PHE A 68 4.58 3.74 0.27
N PHE A 69 5.21 4.15 -0.83
CA PHE A 69 6.66 4.38 -0.88
C PHE A 69 7.08 5.60 -0.07
N MET A 70 6.30 6.69 -0.11
CA MET A 70 6.55 7.88 0.70
C MET A 70 6.49 7.56 2.20
N ILE A 71 5.48 6.80 2.64
CA ILE A 71 5.37 6.34 4.04
C ILE A 71 6.57 5.48 4.42
N ALA A 72 7.01 4.56 3.55
CA ALA A 72 8.16 3.71 3.82
C ALA A 72 9.48 4.51 3.90
N GLY A 73 9.65 5.51 3.03
CA GLY A 73 10.80 6.41 3.01
C GLY A 73 10.90 7.29 4.24
N ALA A 74 9.77 7.81 4.74
CA ALA A 74 9.74 8.69 5.91
C ALA A 74 10.29 8.06 7.21
N PHE A 75 10.36 6.72 7.31
CA PHE A 75 10.94 6.03 8.46
C PHE A 75 12.30 5.38 8.17
N MET A 76 12.83 5.60 6.97
CA MET A 76 14.04 4.96 6.49
C MET A 76 15.25 5.35 7.32
N ALA A 77 15.60 6.64 7.33
CA ALA A 77 16.79 7.15 8.03
C ALA A 77 16.80 6.78 9.52
N THR A 78 15.66 6.94 10.21
CA THR A 78 15.55 6.57 11.64
C THR A 78 15.81 5.10 11.89
N THR A 79 15.33 4.22 11.00
CA THR A 79 15.51 2.78 11.14
C THR A 79 16.94 2.36 10.81
N LEU A 80 17.50 2.91 9.72
CA LEU A 80 18.86 2.62 9.28
C LEU A 80 19.89 3.08 10.32
N ASN A 81 19.79 4.31 10.83
CA ASN A 81 20.71 4.84 11.84
C ASN A 81 20.65 4.07 13.16
N LYS A 82 19.47 3.58 13.54
CA LYS A 82 19.28 2.83 14.80
C LYS A 82 19.77 1.39 14.72
N LYS A 83 19.63 0.73 13.56
CA LYS A 83 19.86 -0.72 13.41
C LYS A 83 21.14 -1.06 12.66
N GLY A 84 21.70 -0.13 11.89
CA GLY A 84 22.75 -0.40 10.92
C GLY A 84 22.23 -1.13 9.68
N ILE A 85 23.07 -1.18 8.64
CA ILE A 85 22.69 -1.72 7.32
C ILE A 85 22.32 -3.21 7.33
N GLY A 86 23.09 -4.05 8.04
CA GLY A 86 22.87 -5.50 8.04
C GLY A 86 21.52 -5.89 8.65
N GLU A 87 21.20 -5.39 9.84
CA GLU A 87 19.92 -5.63 10.49
C GLU A 87 18.77 -4.92 9.78
N PHE A 88 19.01 -3.79 9.11
CA PHE A 88 18.02 -3.15 8.25
C PHE A 88 17.61 -4.07 7.07
N VAL A 89 18.58 -4.58 6.32
CA VAL A 89 18.34 -5.47 5.17
C VAL A 89 17.71 -6.79 5.64
N SER A 90 18.21 -7.39 6.72
CA SER A 90 17.62 -8.59 7.34
C SER A 90 16.16 -8.37 7.73
N ALA A 91 15.85 -7.24 8.37
CA ALA A 91 14.47 -6.90 8.74
C ALA A 91 13.57 -6.74 7.52
N LYS A 92 14.03 -6.07 6.45
CA LYS A 92 13.28 -5.93 5.19
C LYS A 92 13.09 -7.27 4.50
N PHE A 93 14.07 -8.16 4.55
CA PHE A 93 13.92 -9.49 4.00
C PHE A 93 12.81 -10.25 4.72
N ARG A 94 12.84 -10.28 6.05
CA ARG A 94 11.85 -11.00 6.89
C ARG A 94 10.42 -10.45 6.79
N THR A 95 10.25 -9.16 6.52
CA THR A 95 8.93 -8.50 6.51
C THR A 95 8.41 -8.14 5.12
N VAL A 96 9.23 -8.17 4.07
CA VAL A 96 8.84 -7.78 2.70
C VAL A 96 9.15 -8.89 1.70
N MET A 97 10.42 -9.28 1.57
CA MET A 97 10.84 -10.27 0.57
C MET A 97 10.29 -11.66 0.87
N TYR A 98 10.39 -12.10 2.13
CA TYR A 98 9.89 -13.42 2.53
C TYR A 98 8.38 -13.57 2.33
N PRO A 99 7.52 -12.63 2.78
CA PRO A 99 6.08 -12.72 2.51
C PRO A 99 5.76 -12.68 1.01
N LEU A 100 6.51 -11.90 0.21
CA LEU A 100 6.38 -11.92 -1.25
C LEU A 100 6.66 -13.32 -1.81
N LEU A 101 7.76 -13.95 -1.43
CA LEU A 101 8.16 -15.25 -1.97
C LEU A 101 7.18 -16.34 -1.56
N LEU A 102 6.77 -16.36 -0.28
CA LEU A 102 5.85 -17.37 0.23
C LEU A 102 4.45 -17.22 -0.37
N TRP A 103 3.83 -16.03 -0.23
CA TRP A 103 2.46 -15.82 -0.72
C TRP A 103 2.39 -15.76 -2.25
N GLY A 104 3.43 -15.24 -2.90
CA GLY A 104 3.56 -15.32 -4.35
C GLY A 104 3.58 -16.75 -4.85
N SER A 105 4.37 -17.62 -4.20
CA SER A 105 4.40 -19.05 -4.54
C SER A 105 3.07 -19.73 -4.28
N ILE A 106 2.39 -19.42 -3.17
CA ILE A 106 1.05 -19.94 -2.88
C ILE A 106 0.06 -19.49 -3.97
N GLN A 107 0.03 -18.21 -4.32
CA GLN A 107 -0.86 -17.67 -5.35
C GLN A 107 -0.63 -18.34 -6.71
N ILE A 108 0.63 -18.42 -7.17
CA ILE A 108 0.98 -19.07 -8.44
C ILE A 108 0.54 -20.53 -8.42
N THR A 109 0.81 -21.25 -7.33
CA THR A 109 0.39 -22.65 -7.19
C THR A 109 -1.12 -22.81 -7.28
N LEU A 110 -1.90 -21.96 -6.58
CA LEU A 110 -3.36 -21.99 -6.65
C LEU A 110 -3.87 -21.63 -8.05
N GLN A 111 -3.25 -20.67 -8.73
CA GLN A 111 -3.61 -20.27 -10.09
C GLN A 111 -3.31 -21.38 -11.12
N LEU A 112 -2.25 -22.17 -10.92
CA LEU A 112 -1.95 -23.36 -11.71
C LEU A 112 -2.96 -24.49 -11.46
N LEU A 113 -3.26 -24.78 -10.19
CA LEU A 113 -4.20 -25.85 -9.81
C LEU A 113 -5.63 -25.58 -10.25
N PHE A 114 -6.05 -24.31 -10.22
CA PHE A 114 -7.40 -23.87 -10.56
C PHE A 114 -7.47 -23.15 -11.91
N ALA A 115 -6.59 -23.53 -12.84
CA ALA A 115 -6.62 -23.06 -14.22
C ALA A 115 -8.03 -23.25 -14.82
N GLY A 116 -8.63 -22.16 -15.32
CA GLY A 116 -10.01 -22.14 -15.84
C GLY A 116 -11.10 -21.69 -14.87
N MET A 117 -10.81 -21.63 -13.56
CA MET A 117 -11.71 -21.03 -12.56
C MET A 117 -11.35 -19.59 -12.19
N VAL A 118 -10.08 -19.23 -12.38
CA VAL A 118 -9.54 -17.90 -12.10
C VAL A 118 -9.21 -17.14 -13.40
N ASN A 119 -9.08 -15.81 -13.30
CA ASN A 119 -8.84 -14.93 -14.45
C ASN A 119 -7.36 -14.87 -14.88
N ALA A 120 -6.50 -15.75 -14.34
CA ALA A 120 -5.06 -15.74 -14.57
C ALA A 120 -4.62 -16.96 -15.37
N LYS A 121 -3.68 -16.76 -16.30
CA LYS A 121 -2.94 -17.83 -16.97
C LYS A 121 -1.53 -17.84 -16.39
N ARG A 122 -1.08 -19.00 -15.90
CA ARG A 122 0.21 -19.15 -15.22
C ARG A 122 1.02 -20.30 -15.78
N GLU A 123 2.33 -20.13 -15.71
CA GLU A 123 3.33 -21.12 -16.09
C GLU A 123 4.34 -21.33 -14.94
N PRO A 124 5.02 -22.49 -14.86
CA PRO A 124 6.04 -22.71 -13.84
C PRO A 124 7.18 -21.68 -13.85
N PHE A 125 7.46 -21.02 -14.98
CA PHE A 125 8.45 -19.93 -15.02
C PHE A 125 8.02 -18.72 -14.17
N ASP A 126 6.73 -18.56 -13.88
CA ASP A 126 6.20 -17.44 -13.09
C ASP A 126 6.74 -17.41 -11.65
N TYR A 127 7.22 -18.53 -11.09
CA TYR A 127 7.91 -18.49 -9.80
C TYR A 127 9.17 -17.62 -9.84
N LEU A 128 9.91 -17.62 -10.96
CA LEU A 128 11.08 -16.75 -11.15
C LEU A 128 10.66 -15.29 -11.38
N ASN A 129 9.49 -15.07 -11.98
CA ASN A 129 8.95 -13.73 -12.18
C ASN A 129 8.67 -13.00 -10.86
N LEU A 130 8.58 -13.67 -9.70
CA LEU A 130 8.48 -13.03 -8.38
C LEU A 130 9.67 -12.08 -8.12
N ILE A 131 10.83 -12.41 -8.67
CA ILE A 131 12.04 -11.60 -8.57
C ILE A 131 12.31 -10.84 -9.86
N LEU A 132 12.24 -11.50 -11.01
CA LEU A 132 12.70 -10.96 -12.30
C LEU A 132 11.74 -9.96 -12.93
N ASP A 133 10.44 -10.25 -12.89
CA ASP A 133 9.41 -9.45 -13.55
C ASP A 133 8.06 -9.56 -12.82
N PRO A 134 7.97 -8.99 -11.60
CA PRO A 134 6.84 -9.22 -10.72
C PRO A 134 5.59 -8.47 -11.17
N ARG A 135 5.68 -7.57 -12.16
CA ARG A 135 4.52 -6.91 -12.77
C ARG A 135 3.63 -7.89 -13.52
N LYS A 136 4.17 -9.05 -13.93
CA LYS A 136 3.39 -10.17 -14.46
C LYS A 136 2.54 -10.86 -13.40
N LEU A 137 2.82 -10.64 -12.11
CA LEU A 137 2.24 -11.34 -10.95
C LEU A 137 1.34 -10.44 -10.10
N GLU A 138 0.43 -9.75 -10.80
CA GLU A 138 -0.63 -8.89 -10.27
C GLU A 138 -0.17 -7.96 -9.15
N GLN A 139 -0.46 -8.24 -7.87
CA GLN A 139 -0.17 -7.32 -6.79
C GLN A 139 1.32 -7.30 -6.43
N PHE A 140 2.06 -8.41 -6.55
CA PHE A 140 3.36 -8.63 -5.89
C PHE A 140 4.51 -7.74 -6.36
N TRP A 141 4.37 -7.04 -7.50
CA TRP A 141 5.36 -6.06 -7.95
C TRP A 141 5.67 -5.00 -6.90
N TYR A 142 4.71 -4.63 -6.06
CA TYR A 142 4.93 -3.60 -5.05
C TYR A 142 5.85 -4.07 -3.92
N LEU A 143 5.69 -5.28 -3.36
CA LEU A 143 6.63 -5.77 -2.35
C LEU A 143 8.04 -5.94 -2.93
N ASN A 144 8.16 -6.40 -4.18
CA ASN A 144 9.44 -6.49 -4.88
C ASN A 144 10.10 -5.11 -4.99
N ALA A 145 9.39 -4.14 -5.57
CA ALA A 145 9.89 -2.79 -5.73
C ALA A 145 10.20 -2.14 -4.38
N LEU A 146 9.34 -2.31 -3.36
CA LEU A 146 9.56 -1.78 -2.02
C LEU A 146 10.83 -2.34 -1.39
N PHE A 147 11.10 -3.64 -1.53
CA PHE A 147 12.31 -4.27 -1.03
C PHE A 147 13.54 -3.69 -1.72
N PHE A 148 13.60 -3.77 -3.05
CA PHE A 148 14.79 -3.33 -3.80
C PHE A 148 15.03 -1.82 -3.69
N VAL A 149 13.99 -0.99 -3.71
CA VAL A 149 14.11 0.46 -3.45
C VAL A 149 14.64 0.70 -2.03
N SER A 150 14.08 0.04 -1.01
CA SER A 150 14.54 0.21 0.38
C SER A 150 16.01 -0.18 0.54
N VAL A 151 16.42 -1.31 -0.06
CA VAL A 151 17.80 -1.81 0.04
C VAL A 151 18.76 -0.92 -0.75
N LEU A 152 18.44 -0.58 -2.00
CA LEU A 152 19.26 0.31 -2.83
C LEU A 152 19.47 1.66 -2.15
N TYR A 153 18.39 2.26 -1.66
CA TYR A 153 18.44 3.53 -0.93
C TYR A 153 19.35 3.43 0.30
N ALA A 154 19.21 2.34 1.07
CA ALA A 154 20.03 2.09 2.26
C ALA A 154 21.51 1.95 1.93
N LEU A 155 21.86 1.18 0.90
CA LEU A 155 23.24 0.96 0.48
C LEU A 155 23.90 2.25 0.02
N LEU A 156 23.18 3.05 -0.77
CA LEU A 156 23.66 4.36 -1.25
C LEU A 156 23.84 5.37 -0.11
N SER A 157 22.92 5.37 0.86
CA SER A 157 23.03 6.22 2.05
C SER A 157 24.19 5.78 2.96
N TRP A 158 24.39 4.47 3.14
CA TRP A 158 25.37 3.92 4.07
C TRP A 158 26.80 3.92 3.51
N TYR A 159 27.00 3.41 2.30
CA TYR A 159 28.33 3.24 1.70
C TYR A 159 28.75 4.45 0.87
N ALA A 160 27.87 4.97 0.02
CA ALA A 160 28.16 6.14 -0.80
C ALA A 160 27.89 7.47 -0.07
N LYS A 161 27.37 7.43 1.18
CA LYS A 161 27.08 8.60 2.03
C LYS A 161 26.20 9.65 1.33
N LEU A 162 25.32 9.22 0.43
CA LEU A 162 24.42 10.12 -0.27
C LEU A 162 23.41 10.74 0.71
N THR A 163 23.34 12.07 0.72
CA THR A 163 22.34 12.81 1.50
C THR A 163 20.97 12.74 0.84
N SER A 164 19.90 13.09 1.57
CA SER A 164 18.52 13.09 1.04
C SER A 164 18.37 13.92 -0.25
N ARG A 165 19.16 14.99 -0.43
CA ARG A 165 19.16 15.80 -1.67
C ARG A 165 19.74 15.03 -2.85
N HIS A 166 20.87 14.35 -2.67
CA HIS A 166 21.47 13.50 -3.71
C HIS A 166 20.51 12.37 -4.10
N GLN A 167 19.81 11.79 -3.11
CA GLN A 167 18.83 10.74 -3.34
C GLN A 167 17.61 11.23 -4.12
N LEU A 168 17.15 12.47 -3.89
CA LEU A 168 16.09 13.07 -4.69
C LEU A 168 16.52 13.29 -6.14
N VAL A 169 17.73 13.81 -6.36
CA VAL A 169 18.28 14.01 -7.71
C VAL A 169 18.40 12.66 -8.44
N LEU A 170 18.95 11.65 -7.78
CA LEU A 170 19.00 10.29 -8.32
C LEU A 170 17.59 9.75 -8.63
N GLY A 171 16.63 9.97 -7.74
CA GLY A 171 15.24 9.59 -7.95
C GLY A 171 14.63 10.25 -9.19
N LEU A 172 14.89 11.53 -9.44
CA LEU A 172 14.43 12.23 -10.64
C LEU A 172 15.05 11.63 -11.91
N VAL A 173 16.35 11.31 -11.89
CA VAL A 173 17.04 10.65 -13.01
C VAL A 173 16.44 9.27 -13.28
N LEU A 174 16.26 8.44 -12.23
CA LEU A 174 15.67 7.11 -12.35
C LEU A 174 14.22 7.15 -12.83
N TYR A 175 13.44 8.13 -12.36
CA TYR A 175 12.07 8.37 -12.83
C TYR A 175 12.04 8.72 -14.31
N GLY A 176 12.95 9.59 -14.78
CA GLY A 176 13.09 9.93 -16.20
C GLY A 176 13.47 8.73 -17.07
N ILE A 177 14.41 7.89 -16.60
CA ILE A 177 14.79 6.63 -17.28
C ILE A 177 13.60 5.69 -17.35
N ALA A 178 12.90 5.46 -16.23
CA ALA A 178 11.72 4.61 -16.19
C ALA A 178 10.62 5.15 -17.11
N SER A 179 10.49 6.48 -17.18
CA SER A 179 9.52 7.14 -18.02
C SER A 179 9.79 6.91 -19.51
N TYR A 180 11.03 7.12 -19.94
CA TYR A 180 11.46 6.80 -21.29
C TYR A 180 11.23 5.33 -21.65
N CYS A 181 11.59 4.40 -20.76
CA CYS A 181 11.37 2.97 -20.98
C CYS A 181 9.89 2.63 -21.13
N HIS A 182 8.99 3.22 -20.32
CA HIS A 182 7.55 2.99 -20.45
C HIS A 182 6.99 3.50 -21.77
N ILE A 183 7.30 4.75 -22.15
CA ILE A 183 6.81 5.36 -23.41
C ILE A 183 7.32 4.59 -24.64
N LYS A 184 8.56 4.08 -24.58
CA LYS A 184 9.16 3.28 -25.66
C LYS A 184 8.88 1.79 -25.57
N ASN A 185 8.05 1.33 -24.63
CA ASN A 185 7.74 -0.08 -24.40
C ASN A 185 8.99 -0.96 -24.23
N VAL A 186 10.02 -0.43 -23.57
CA VAL A 186 11.26 -1.17 -23.24
C VAL A 186 11.07 -1.92 -21.93
N HIS A 187 11.08 -3.25 -22.01
CA HIS A 187 10.93 -4.11 -20.83
C HIS A 187 12.25 -4.28 -20.10
N ILE A 188 12.35 -3.71 -18.90
CA ILE A 188 13.52 -3.81 -18.01
C ILE A 188 13.25 -4.66 -16.74
N GLY A 189 12.18 -5.47 -16.77
CA GLY A 189 11.79 -6.34 -15.65
C GLY A 189 11.55 -5.56 -14.35
N PHE A 190 12.02 -6.12 -13.23
CA PHE A 190 11.85 -5.54 -11.89
C PHE A 190 12.43 -4.11 -11.75
N LEU A 191 13.45 -3.75 -12.56
CA LEU A 191 14.05 -2.42 -12.54
C LEU A 191 13.06 -1.33 -12.92
N SER A 192 12.00 -1.64 -13.69
CA SER A 192 10.92 -0.67 -13.97
C SER A 192 10.29 -0.17 -12.68
N GLY A 193 9.93 -1.09 -11.77
CA GLY A 193 9.36 -0.73 -10.48
C GLY A 193 10.36 0.02 -9.59
N VAL A 194 11.60 -0.45 -9.55
CA VAL A 194 12.64 0.16 -8.72
C VAL A 194 12.91 1.60 -9.16
N SER A 195 13.20 1.82 -10.44
CA SER A 195 13.54 3.14 -10.97
C SER A 195 12.36 4.11 -10.89
N PHE A 196 11.14 3.65 -11.19
CA PHE A 196 9.95 4.48 -11.16
C PHE A 196 9.58 4.92 -9.73
N TYR A 197 9.61 4.01 -8.75
CA TYR A 197 9.15 4.31 -7.40
C TYR A 197 10.24 4.81 -6.44
N TYR A 198 11.51 4.79 -6.85
CA TYR A 198 12.62 5.33 -6.05
C TYR A 198 12.40 6.79 -5.64
N LEU A 199 11.92 7.62 -6.57
CA LEU A 199 11.66 9.04 -6.34
C LEU A 199 10.68 9.26 -5.19
N PHE A 200 9.56 8.55 -5.17
CA PHE A 200 8.55 8.71 -4.12
C PHE A 200 9.04 8.24 -2.76
N PHE A 201 9.89 7.21 -2.73
CA PHE A 201 10.57 6.80 -1.51
C PHE A 201 11.54 7.89 -1.01
N ALA A 202 12.33 8.50 -1.91
CA ALA A 202 13.24 9.59 -1.59
C ALA A 202 12.51 10.86 -1.12
N VAL A 203 11.35 11.17 -1.71
CA VAL A 203 10.45 12.24 -1.23
C VAL A 203 9.98 11.93 0.19
N GLY A 204 9.62 10.69 0.47
CA GLY A 204 9.28 10.25 1.83
C GLY A 204 10.38 10.56 2.85
N ASP A 205 11.62 10.19 2.55
CA ASP A 205 12.78 10.50 3.41
C ASP A 205 13.02 12.01 3.56
N ALA A 206 12.92 12.78 2.48
CA ALA A 206 13.07 14.23 2.52
C ALA A 206 12.00 14.91 3.40
N LEU A 207 10.79 14.34 3.45
CA LEU A 207 9.69 14.83 4.27
C LEU A 207 9.75 14.33 5.72
N HIS A 208 10.73 13.51 6.12
CA HIS A 208 10.73 12.88 7.43
C HIS A 208 10.68 13.91 8.57
N ASN A 209 11.46 15.01 8.47
CA ASN A 209 11.52 16.02 9.53
C ASN A 209 10.19 16.76 9.68
N ILE A 210 9.44 16.93 8.59
CA ILE A 210 8.14 17.61 8.62
C ILE A 210 7.09 16.69 9.23
N VAL A 211 7.08 15.42 8.81
CA VAL A 211 6.03 14.46 9.20
C VAL A 211 6.24 13.90 10.61
N LEU A 212 7.50 13.68 11.03
CA LEU A 212 7.81 13.06 12.31
C LEU A 212 7.95 14.07 13.47
N ASP A 213 8.19 15.35 13.19
CA ASP A 213 8.28 16.38 14.23
C ASP A 213 6.88 16.84 14.67
N GLU A 214 6.60 16.67 15.96
CA GLU A 214 5.33 17.04 16.60
C GLU A 214 4.98 18.52 16.45
N LYS A 215 5.98 19.40 16.28
CA LYS A 215 5.75 20.84 16.07
C LYS A 215 4.90 21.12 14.83
N HIS A 216 5.07 20.32 13.77
CA HIS A 216 4.35 20.49 12.52
C HIS A 216 2.96 19.84 12.55
N HIS A 217 2.65 18.99 13.54
CA HIS A 217 1.37 18.27 13.60
C HIS A 217 0.18 19.23 13.70
N LYS A 218 0.33 20.39 14.35
CA LYS A 218 -0.71 21.42 14.41
C LYS A 218 -1.09 21.94 13.02
N TRP A 219 -0.11 22.14 12.15
CA TRP A 219 -0.32 22.63 10.78
C TRP A 219 -0.79 21.51 9.83
N LEU A 220 -0.21 20.31 9.94
CA LEU A 220 -0.61 19.10 9.21
C LEU A 220 -2.01 18.57 9.58
N SER A 221 -2.61 19.11 10.64
CA SER A 221 -3.97 18.80 11.07
C SER A 221 -4.81 20.07 11.21
N SER A 222 -4.50 21.12 10.45
CA SER A 222 -5.27 22.36 10.48
C SER A 222 -6.34 22.39 9.39
N PHE A 223 -7.55 22.82 9.77
CA PHE A 223 -8.64 23.04 8.81
C PHE A 223 -8.29 24.10 7.75
N LYS A 224 -7.50 25.13 8.13
CA LYS A 224 -7.01 26.14 7.19
C LYS A 224 -6.14 25.53 6.09
N THR A 225 -5.25 24.61 6.48
CA THR A 225 -4.42 23.85 5.51
C THR A 225 -5.31 23.00 4.61
N THR A 226 -6.33 22.32 5.17
CA THR A 226 -7.31 21.54 4.39
C THR A 226 -7.97 22.39 3.30
N LEU A 227 -8.44 23.61 3.64
CA LEU A 227 -9.09 24.51 2.68
C LEU A 227 -8.18 24.92 1.50
N ILE A 228 -6.86 24.92 1.71
CA ILE A 228 -5.88 25.27 0.67
C ILE A 228 -5.54 24.04 -0.18
N ILE A 229 -5.25 22.89 0.46
CA ILE A 229 -4.75 21.72 -0.26
C ILE A 229 -5.85 20.90 -0.94
N LEU A 230 -7.08 20.92 -0.39
CA LEU A 230 -8.21 20.17 -0.94
C LEU A 230 -8.58 20.59 -2.38
N PRO A 231 -8.73 21.88 -2.72
CA PRO A 231 -9.05 22.27 -4.10
C PRO A 231 -7.92 21.93 -5.07
N ILE A 232 -6.65 22.02 -4.65
CA ILE A 232 -5.50 21.64 -5.48
C ILE A 232 -5.52 20.13 -5.74
N PHE A 233 -5.70 19.32 -4.68
CA PHE A 233 -5.86 17.88 -4.79
C PHE A 233 -7.02 17.50 -5.72
N ALA A 234 -8.20 18.07 -5.47
CA ALA A 234 -9.38 17.79 -6.27
C ALA A 234 -9.19 18.17 -7.74
N ALA A 235 -8.61 19.33 -8.03
CA ALA A 235 -8.37 19.78 -9.39
C ALA A 235 -7.38 18.88 -10.15
N VAL A 236 -6.25 18.53 -9.53
CA VAL A 236 -5.21 17.69 -10.15
C VAL A 236 -5.71 16.26 -10.36
N GLU A 237 -6.31 15.64 -9.35
CA GLU A 237 -6.83 14.28 -9.48
C GLU A 237 -8.01 14.21 -10.44
N TRP A 238 -8.90 15.21 -10.44
CA TRP A 238 -9.98 15.28 -11.41
C TRP A 238 -9.46 15.40 -12.84
N TYR A 239 -8.46 16.26 -13.07
CA TYR A 239 -7.82 16.40 -14.38
C TYR A 239 -7.15 15.09 -14.84
N CYS A 240 -6.45 14.38 -13.95
CA CYS A 240 -5.86 13.09 -14.29
C CYS A 240 -6.94 12.03 -14.57
N THR A 241 -8.03 12.05 -13.80
CA THR A 241 -9.16 11.13 -13.96
C THR A 241 -9.84 11.33 -15.31
N THR A 242 -10.12 12.57 -15.70
CA THR A 242 -10.75 12.86 -16.99
C THR A 242 -9.85 12.47 -18.16
N LEU A 243 -8.54 12.70 -18.06
CA LEU A 243 -7.57 12.24 -19.05
C LEU A 243 -7.54 10.72 -19.19
N ASN A 244 -7.52 9.99 -18.08
CA ASN A 244 -7.54 8.52 -18.10
C ASN A 244 -8.83 7.97 -18.72
N LEU A 245 -9.98 8.53 -18.34
CA LEU A 245 -11.28 8.11 -18.87
C LEU A 245 -11.48 8.46 -20.36
N ALA A 246 -10.82 9.52 -20.84
CA ALA A 246 -10.84 9.90 -22.25
C ALA A 246 -9.98 8.99 -23.15
N HIS A 247 -9.11 8.17 -22.58
CA HIS A 247 -8.21 7.24 -23.28
C HIS A 247 -8.43 5.79 -22.79
N PRO A 248 -9.64 5.21 -22.98
CA PRO A 248 -9.99 3.90 -22.46
C PRO A 248 -9.14 2.76 -23.03
N GLU A 249 -8.51 2.94 -24.19
CA GLU A 249 -7.59 2.00 -24.84
C GLU A 249 -6.37 1.65 -23.98
N GLU A 250 -5.97 2.54 -23.08
CA GLU A 250 -4.87 2.33 -22.12
C GLU A 250 -5.34 1.70 -20.81
N THR A 251 -6.55 1.12 -20.78
CA THR A 251 -7.13 0.42 -19.61
C THR A 251 -7.15 1.28 -18.34
N ASP A 252 -7.43 2.58 -18.51
CA ASP A 252 -7.41 3.63 -17.50
C ASP A 252 -6.02 4.09 -17.03
N PHE A 253 -4.91 3.58 -17.59
CA PHE A 253 -3.53 3.89 -17.17
C PHE A 253 -2.82 4.96 -18.02
N TYR A 254 -3.53 5.69 -18.88
CA TYR A 254 -2.94 6.66 -19.81
C TYR A 254 -1.98 7.66 -19.13
N VAL A 255 -2.39 8.27 -18.01
CA VAL A 255 -1.55 9.23 -17.28
C VAL A 255 -0.28 8.56 -16.74
N GLN A 256 -0.37 7.32 -16.28
CA GLN A 256 0.78 6.59 -15.74
C GLN A 256 1.74 6.08 -16.83
N HIS A 257 1.25 5.74 -18.02
CA HIS A 257 2.06 5.17 -19.11
C HIS A 257 2.58 6.22 -20.08
N GLN A 258 1.74 7.20 -20.45
CA GLN A 258 2.02 8.15 -21.52
C GLN A 258 2.30 9.57 -21.01
N ARG A 259 1.77 9.95 -19.83
CA ARG A 259 1.88 11.30 -19.25
C ARG A 259 2.47 11.32 -17.85
N GLN A 260 3.63 10.69 -17.72
CA GLN A 260 4.35 10.59 -16.44
C GLN A 260 4.84 11.95 -15.90
N ASP A 261 4.92 12.95 -16.76
CA ASP A 261 5.09 14.36 -16.38
C ASP A 261 3.95 14.83 -15.47
N ILE A 262 2.70 14.50 -15.80
CA ILE A 262 1.53 14.83 -14.97
C ILE A 262 1.38 13.85 -13.80
N PHE A 263 1.63 12.56 -14.03
CA PHE A 263 1.55 11.53 -12.98
C PHE A 263 2.40 11.92 -11.76
N PHE A 264 3.59 12.48 -11.98
CA PHE A 264 4.46 12.96 -10.91
C PHE A 264 3.72 13.93 -9.97
N PHE A 265 3.03 14.93 -10.52
CA PHE A 265 2.31 15.92 -9.71
C PHE A 265 1.12 15.30 -8.97
N SER A 266 0.33 14.45 -9.65
CA SER A 266 -0.76 13.71 -9.02
C SER A 266 -0.25 12.85 -7.85
N ALA A 267 0.81 12.08 -8.07
CA ALA A 267 1.40 11.23 -7.04
C ALA A 267 1.85 12.01 -5.81
N ILE A 268 2.53 13.16 -6.00
CA ILE A 268 3.02 13.99 -4.90
C ILE A 268 1.88 14.70 -4.19
N ILE A 269 0.98 15.36 -4.92
CA ILE A 269 -0.13 16.13 -4.35
C ILE A 269 -1.12 15.21 -3.64
N GLY A 270 -1.51 14.10 -4.29
CA GLY A 270 -2.37 13.08 -3.69
C GLY A 270 -1.71 12.43 -2.47
N GLY A 271 -0.42 12.10 -2.54
CA GLY A 271 0.31 11.55 -1.40
C GLY A 271 0.35 12.51 -0.20
N LEU A 272 0.69 13.79 -0.43
CA LEU A 272 0.71 14.81 0.61
C LEU A 272 -0.68 15.06 1.21
N PHE A 273 -1.72 15.12 0.38
CA PHE A 273 -3.10 15.29 0.83
C PHE A 273 -3.54 14.11 1.72
N MET A 274 -3.22 12.88 1.35
CA MET A 274 -3.54 11.69 2.15
C MET A 274 -2.78 11.65 3.49
N ILE A 275 -1.53 12.12 3.53
CA ILE A 275 -0.79 12.29 4.78
C ILE A 275 -1.50 13.34 5.67
N HIS A 276 -1.85 14.50 5.12
CA HIS A 276 -2.62 15.54 5.84
C HIS A 276 -3.96 15.01 6.37
N LEU A 277 -4.72 14.30 5.52
CA LEU A 277 -5.97 13.66 5.91
C LEU A 277 -5.77 12.68 7.07
N SER A 278 -4.68 11.91 7.05
CA SER A 278 -4.35 10.96 8.11
C SER A 278 -4.05 11.66 9.45
N PHE A 279 -3.39 12.82 9.42
CA PHE A 279 -3.19 13.66 10.61
C PHE A 279 -4.51 14.28 11.10
N MET A 280 -5.42 14.66 10.19
CA MET A 280 -6.75 15.14 10.56
C MET A 280 -7.58 14.06 11.26
N LEU A 281 -7.59 12.84 10.71
CA LEU A 281 -8.25 11.69 11.33
C LEU A 281 -7.64 11.33 12.70
N GLN A 282 -6.32 11.45 12.84
CA GLN A 282 -5.64 11.31 14.14
C GLN A 282 -6.13 12.38 15.14
N ARG A 283 -6.14 13.65 14.74
CA ARG A 283 -6.53 14.77 15.62
C ARG A 283 -7.95 14.61 16.17
N PHE A 284 -8.91 14.22 15.33
CA PHE A 284 -10.31 14.03 15.74
C PHE A 284 -10.61 12.64 16.29
N ASN A 285 -9.68 11.69 16.15
CA ASN A 285 -9.84 10.29 16.57
C ASN A 285 -11.11 9.61 16.03
N VAL A 286 -11.44 9.90 14.77
CA VAL A 286 -12.60 9.37 14.02
C VAL A 286 -12.17 8.31 12.99
N LEU A 287 -13.11 7.49 12.51
CA LEU A 287 -12.83 6.40 11.56
C LEU A 287 -11.73 5.42 12.05
N ARG A 288 -11.69 5.14 13.35
CA ARG A 288 -10.63 4.34 14.00
C ARG A 288 -10.44 2.95 13.39
N PHE A 289 -11.45 2.40 12.71
CA PHE A 289 -11.33 1.14 11.98
C PHE A 289 -10.24 1.19 10.89
N LEU A 290 -9.97 2.36 10.29
CA LEU A 290 -8.88 2.56 9.33
C LEU A 290 -7.52 2.29 9.96
N ARG A 291 -7.32 2.60 11.25
CA ARG A 291 -6.10 2.26 11.97
C ARG A 291 -5.94 0.74 12.10
N VAL A 292 -7.04 0.03 12.37
CA VAL A 292 -7.04 -1.43 12.44
C VAL A 292 -6.70 -2.02 11.08
N ILE A 293 -7.29 -1.52 10.00
CA ILE A 293 -6.96 -1.93 8.63
C ILE A 293 -5.48 -1.65 8.33
N GLY A 294 -4.99 -0.45 8.63
CA GLY A 294 -3.61 -0.04 8.34
C GLY A 294 -2.55 -0.82 9.12
N TYR A 295 -2.84 -1.20 10.37
CA TYR A 295 -1.99 -2.13 11.13
C TYR A 295 -1.84 -3.48 10.41
N HIS A 296 -2.91 -3.95 9.76
CA HIS A 296 -2.92 -5.20 9.00
C HIS A 296 -2.61 -5.03 7.50
N ALA A 297 -2.18 -3.85 7.04
CA ALA A 297 -2.06 -3.54 5.61
C ALA A 297 -1.19 -4.55 4.84
N LEU A 298 -0.08 -5.02 5.43
CA LEU A 298 0.78 -6.04 4.81
C LEU A 298 0.03 -7.37 4.63
N TYR A 299 -0.74 -7.80 5.63
CA TYR A 299 -1.45 -9.07 5.62
C TYR A 299 -2.62 -9.05 4.63
N ILE A 300 -3.32 -7.91 4.56
CA ILE A 300 -4.33 -7.66 3.53
C ILE A 300 -3.67 -7.71 2.15
N TYR A 301 -2.56 -6.98 1.98
CA TYR A 301 -1.87 -6.90 0.69
C TYR A 301 -1.47 -8.29 0.14
N VAL A 302 -0.90 -9.18 0.95
CA VAL A 302 -0.47 -10.49 0.43
C VAL A 302 -1.63 -11.45 0.14
N ALA A 303 -2.75 -11.32 0.86
CA ALA A 303 -3.84 -12.29 0.80
C ALA A 303 -5.05 -11.87 -0.05
N HIS A 304 -5.27 -10.57 -0.25
CA HIS A 304 -6.55 -10.07 -0.75
C HIS A 304 -6.94 -10.60 -2.12
N LEU A 305 -6.02 -10.80 -3.08
CA LEU A 305 -6.39 -11.33 -4.41
C LEU A 305 -6.95 -12.75 -4.35
N MET A 306 -6.37 -13.62 -3.52
CA MET A 306 -6.89 -14.98 -3.33
C MET A 306 -8.28 -14.94 -2.69
N VAL A 307 -8.46 -14.06 -1.71
CA VAL A 307 -9.76 -13.86 -1.05
C VAL A 307 -10.79 -13.31 -2.02
N THR A 308 -10.49 -12.24 -2.76
CA THR A 308 -11.44 -11.63 -3.71
C THR A 308 -11.78 -12.60 -4.84
N ALA A 309 -10.81 -13.36 -5.34
CA ALA A 309 -11.04 -14.43 -6.32
C ALA A 309 -11.96 -15.53 -5.75
N GLY A 310 -11.70 -16.03 -4.54
CA GLY A 310 -12.51 -17.06 -3.90
C GLY A 310 -13.94 -16.61 -3.63
N VAL A 311 -14.11 -15.41 -3.06
CA VAL A 311 -15.45 -14.83 -2.81
C VAL A 311 -16.18 -14.58 -4.13
N ARG A 312 -15.49 -14.08 -5.16
CA ARG A 312 -16.09 -13.91 -6.50
C ARG A 312 -16.56 -15.25 -7.07
N VAL A 313 -15.74 -16.31 -7.01
CA VAL A 313 -16.14 -17.64 -7.50
C VAL A 313 -17.38 -18.13 -6.76
N LEU A 314 -17.44 -17.98 -5.44
CA LEU A 314 -18.62 -18.34 -4.65
C LEU A 314 -19.86 -17.54 -5.10
N LEU A 315 -19.79 -16.21 -5.15
CA LEU A 315 -20.96 -15.37 -5.48
C LEU A 315 -21.42 -15.56 -6.93
N VAL A 316 -20.49 -15.63 -7.89
CA VAL A 316 -20.81 -15.65 -9.32
C VAL A 316 -21.09 -17.08 -9.81
N ARG A 317 -20.26 -18.06 -9.46
CA ARG A 317 -20.41 -19.43 -9.99
C ARG A 317 -21.33 -20.31 -9.17
N VAL A 318 -21.40 -20.12 -7.86
CA VAL A 318 -22.23 -20.96 -6.98
C VAL A 318 -23.58 -20.30 -6.70
N LEU A 319 -23.60 -18.99 -6.40
CA LEU A 319 -24.84 -18.26 -6.11
C LEU A 319 -25.44 -17.56 -7.33
N HIS A 320 -24.78 -17.60 -8.49
CA HIS A 320 -25.25 -17.00 -9.75
C HIS A 320 -25.60 -15.50 -9.65
N ILE A 321 -24.87 -14.75 -8.81
CA ILE A 321 -25.04 -13.31 -8.66
C ILE A 321 -24.21 -12.59 -9.70
N GLU A 322 -24.85 -11.80 -10.56
CA GLU A 322 -24.19 -11.01 -11.61
C GLU A 322 -24.33 -9.48 -11.42
N ASN A 323 -25.04 -9.05 -10.38
CA ASN A 323 -25.21 -7.62 -10.10
C ASN A 323 -23.86 -6.98 -9.70
N ILE A 324 -23.26 -6.20 -10.59
CA ILE A 324 -21.92 -5.62 -10.41
C ILE A 324 -21.81 -4.74 -9.15
N PRO A 325 -22.71 -3.76 -8.87
CA PRO A 325 -22.63 -3.00 -7.63
C PRO A 325 -22.64 -3.88 -6.38
N LEU A 326 -23.54 -4.86 -6.32
CA LEU A 326 -23.61 -5.80 -5.20
C LEU A 326 -22.31 -6.59 -5.06
N LEU A 327 -21.77 -7.11 -6.17
CA LEU A 327 -20.50 -7.83 -6.17
C LEU A 327 -19.35 -6.94 -5.70
N GLN A 328 -19.20 -5.72 -6.24
CA GLN A 328 -18.15 -4.79 -5.87
C GLN A 328 -18.18 -4.49 -4.37
N PHE A 329 -19.35 -4.08 -3.84
CA PHE A 329 -19.48 -3.67 -2.45
C PHE A 329 -19.59 -4.84 -1.46
N THR A 330 -19.61 -6.09 -1.94
CA THR A 330 -19.49 -7.29 -1.09
C THR A 330 -18.07 -7.84 -1.10
N ILE A 331 -17.48 -8.01 -2.29
CA ILE A 331 -16.15 -8.61 -2.46
C ILE A 331 -15.06 -7.67 -1.93
N TRP A 332 -15.18 -6.35 -2.12
CA TRP A 332 -14.17 -5.39 -1.66
C TRP A 332 -14.00 -5.39 -0.13
N PRO A 333 -15.07 -5.26 0.69
CA PRO A 333 -14.95 -5.42 2.14
C PRO A 333 -14.47 -6.82 2.54
N ALA A 334 -14.93 -7.89 1.87
CA ALA A 334 -14.47 -9.25 2.16
C ALA A 334 -12.95 -9.41 1.94
N GLY A 335 -12.42 -8.82 0.86
CA GLY A 335 -10.99 -8.75 0.54
C GLY A 335 -10.14 -8.02 1.58
N VAL A 336 -10.75 -7.21 2.46
CA VAL A 336 -10.08 -6.54 3.59
C VAL A 336 -10.31 -7.29 4.90
N ILE A 337 -11.55 -7.65 5.21
CA ILE A 337 -11.94 -8.23 6.49
C ILE A 337 -11.41 -9.66 6.66
N ILE A 338 -11.51 -10.51 5.63
CA ILE A 338 -11.10 -11.91 5.73
C ILE A 338 -9.58 -12.03 5.97
N PRO A 339 -8.69 -11.29 5.27
CA PRO A 339 -7.26 -11.31 5.62
C PRO A 339 -6.95 -10.89 7.06
N ILE A 340 -7.68 -9.92 7.62
CA ILE A 340 -7.50 -9.50 9.02
C ILE A 340 -7.87 -10.64 9.96
N ILE A 341 -9.00 -11.31 9.71
CA ILE A 341 -9.44 -12.45 10.51
C ILE A 341 -8.43 -13.60 10.39
N MET A 342 -8.01 -13.92 9.16
CA MET A 342 -7.04 -14.97 8.87
C MET A 342 -5.72 -14.75 9.62
N PHE A 343 -5.17 -13.53 9.57
CA PHE A 343 -3.97 -13.19 10.34
C PHE A 343 -4.14 -13.41 11.84
N ASN A 344 -5.25 -12.92 12.42
CA ASN A 344 -5.47 -13.04 13.87
C ASN A 344 -5.71 -14.50 14.31
N VAL A 345 -6.32 -15.32 13.46
CA VAL A 345 -6.44 -16.78 13.68
C VAL A 345 -5.07 -17.45 13.61
N CYS A 346 -4.29 -17.22 12.54
CA CYS A 346 -2.93 -17.76 12.42
C CYS A 346 -2.04 -17.35 13.60
N ARG A 347 -2.16 -16.11 14.07
CA ARG A 347 -1.42 -15.63 15.25
C ARG A 347 -1.79 -16.40 16.52
N LYS A 348 -3.07 -16.69 16.75
CA LYS A 348 -3.50 -17.50 17.90
C LYS A 348 -3.00 -18.94 17.83
N LEU A 349 -2.84 -19.47 16.61
CA LEU A 349 -2.32 -20.82 16.35
C LEU A 349 -0.78 -20.89 16.31
N GLY A 350 -0.06 -19.79 16.53
CA GLY A 350 1.40 -19.76 16.43
C GLY A 350 1.95 -19.80 15.00
N LEU A 351 1.10 -19.61 13.98
CA LEU A 351 1.43 -19.65 12.55
C LEU A 351 1.75 -18.27 11.96
N THR A 352 2.33 -17.36 12.76
CA THR A 352 2.69 -16.01 12.28
C THR A 352 3.77 -16.04 11.19
N TRP A 353 4.58 -17.11 11.15
CA TRP A 353 5.61 -17.34 10.14
C TRP A 353 5.06 -17.35 8.72
N ILE A 354 3.76 -17.58 8.51
CA ILE A 354 3.13 -17.50 7.18
C ILE A 354 3.13 -16.06 6.65
N PHE A 355 3.08 -15.07 7.53
CA PHE A 355 2.97 -13.66 7.14
C PHE A 355 4.26 -12.85 7.35
N THR A 356 5.11 -13.27 8.28
CA THR A 356 6.34 -12.55 8.61
C THR A 356 7.28 -13.45 9.42
N LEU A 357 8.59 -13.36 9.16
CA LEU A 357 9.62 -13.98 10.00
C LEU A 357 10.10 -13.08 11.14
N LYS A 358 9.43 -11.94 11.34
CA LYS A 358 9.69 -11.06 12.47
C LYS A 358 9.01 -11.61 13.71
N ASP A 359 9.80 -11.78 14.76
CA ASP A 359 9.33 -12.27 16.04
C ASP A 359 8.46 -11.21 16.75
N ASP A 360 7.15 -11.43 16.81
CA ASP A 360 6.21 -10.58 17.55
C ASP A 360 6.23 -10.89 19.06
N SER A 361 6.91 -11.97 19.47
CA SER A 361 7.05 -12.41 20.87
C SER A 361 7.90 -11.46 21.72
N VAL A 362 8.68 -10.55 21.10
CA VAL A 362 9.61 -9.63 21.78
C VAL A 362 9.08 -8.19 21.84
N ALA A 363 7.78 -7.96 21.66
CA ALA A 363 7.18 -6.69 22.03
C ALA A 363 7.19 -6.55 23.56
N LYS A 364 8.33 -6.15 24.14
CA LYS A 364 8.43 -5.78 25.56
C LYS A 364 7.28 -4.81 25.88
N PRO A 365 6.42 -5.11 26.87
CA PRO A 365 5.42 -4.14 27.31
C PRO A 365 6.13 -2.83 27.65
N ALA A 366 5.45 -1.70 27.39
CA ALA A 366 5.98 -0.40 27.75
C ALA A 366 6.40 -0.44 29.24
N PRO A 367 7.56 0.14 29.60
CA PRO A 367 7.98 0.16 30.99
C PRO A 367 6.87 0.77 31.85
N ALA A 368 6.59 0.15 32.99
CA ALA A 368 5.47 0.47 33.89
C ALA A 368 5.40 1.96 34.29
N THR A 369 6.51 2.68 34.17
CA THR A 369 6.62 4.13 34.36
C THR A 369 5.78 4.97 33.39
N VAL A 370 5.50 4.47 32.17
CA VAL A 370 4.63 5.17 31.20
C VAL A 370 3.15 5.01 31.56
N MET A 371 2.75 3.83 32.01
CA MET A 371 1.38 3.53 32.44
C MET A 371 0.98 4.31 33.71
N ALA A 372 1.92 4.51 34.63
CA ALA A 372 1.69 5.32 35.83
C ALA A 372 1.46 6.80 35.50
N ARG A 373 2.14 7.34 34.48
CA ARG A 373 1.99 8.74 34.07
C ARG A 373 0.64 9.00 33.38
N GLU A 374 0.14 8.04 32.62
CA GLU A 374 -1.17 8.12 31.97
C GLU A 374 -2.34 8.00 32.98
N ALA A 375 -2.19 7.19 34.03
CA ALA A 375 -3.19 7.06 35.09
C ALA A 375 -3.31 8.32 35.98
N VAL A 376 -2.23 9.09 36.13
CA VAL A 376 -2.24 10.38 36.86
C VAL A 376 -2.93 11.47 36.03
N ILE A 377 -2.65 11.54 34.73
CA ILE A 377 -3.26 12.54 33.82
C ILE A 377 -4.78 12.33 33.67
N GLN A 378 -5.27 11.09 33.84
CA GLN A 378 -6.71 10.79 33.82
C GLN A 378 -7.46 11.14 35.13
N LYS A 379 -6.75 11.39 36.24
CA LYS A 379 -7.37 11.83 37.50
C LYS A 379 -7.37 13.36 37.67
N GLU A 380 -6.62 14.09 36.84
CA GLU A 380 -6.53 15.56 36.85
C GLU A 380 -7.36 16.24 35.74
N LYS A 381 -8.22 15.49 35.06
CA LYS A 381 -9.30 16.00 34.21
C LYS A 381 -10.64 15.60 34.80
#